data_AF-A0A7U2NGU5-F1
#
_entry.id   AF-A0A7U2NGU5-F1
#
_cell.length_a   1.000
_cell.length_b   1.000
_cell.length_c   1.000
_cell.angle_alpha   90.00
_cell.angle_beta   90.00
_cell.angle_gamma   90.00
#
_symmetry.space_group_name_H-M   'P 1'
#
loop_
_entity.id
_entity.type
_entity.pdbx_description
1 polymer ?
#
loop_
_entity_poly.entity_id
_entity_poly.type
_entity_poly.pdbx_seq_one_letter_code
_entity_poly.pdbx_strand_id
1 'polypeptide(L)'
;MKFVDPDGREPIKPQAGTSQGFVAFLNNTRSKMGTLTGNNAHNAMMRLGKTEMNWSHMRPEPMTTNPFNTSKDKYIYTERVGWFDMSHFMFYAGRAYDNKMKKEGAQAVMESEGYKHMESGTQMGIMKVAYMDPVGEAVQDGYRQEMTDRVVAGHSAYSYEDLPSDKWGADFGANYFNPNSEMTLGEQLQNYLNTMGATKPQNAPNYSTLPTTDANLSEPTRTNHTTEGVFTKSNP
;
A
#
# COMPACT_ATOMS: atom_id res chain seq x y z
N MET A 1 2.60 17.51 19.13
CA MET A 1 1.97 16.30 18.56
C MET A 1 3.02 15.64 17.69
N LYS A 2 3.51 14.46 18.10
CA LYS A 2 4.40 13.64 17.28
C LYS A 2 3.52 12.92 16.28
N PHE A 3 3.43 13.43 15.06
CA PHE A 3 2.81 12.74 13.92
C PHE A 3 3.83 11.75 13.37
N VAL A 4 4.08 10.70 14.14
CA VAL A 4 4.74 9.51 13.66
C VAL A 4 3.61 8.57 13.25
N ASP A 5 3.86 7.71 12.27
CA ASP A 5 3.27 6.37 12.27
C ASP A 5 4.25 5.48 13.03
N PRO A 6 4.23 5.45 14.39
CA PRO A 6 5.20 4.71 15.15
C PRO A 6 4.81 3.25 15.25
N ASP A 7 3.80 2.79 14.53
CA ASP A 7 3.19 1.51 14.83
C ASP A 7 3.70 0.43 13.88
N GLY A 8 3.37 0.42 12.58
CA GLY A 8 3.59 -0.75 11.70
C GLY A 8 3.51 -2.08 12.46
N ARG A 9 2.48 -2.10 13.32
CA ARG A 9 2.24 -3.09 14.35
C ARG A 9 1.42 -4.16 13.69
N GLU A 10 1.58 -5.38 14.15
CA GLU A 10 0.70 -6.46 13.76
C GLU A 10 -0.79 -6.13 14.01
N PRO A 11 -1.71 -6.76 13.26
CA PRO A 11 -3.14 -6.64 13.49
C PRO A 11 -3.54 -6.78 14.96
N ILE A 12 -4.28 -5.79 15.46
CA ILE A 12 -4.91 -5.84 16.78
C ILE A 12 -6.43 -5.95 16.65
N LYS A 13 -7.08 -6.60 17.62
CA LYS A 13 -8.54 -6.80 17.62
C LYS A 13 -9.35 -5.50 17.46
N PRO A 14 -9.00 -4.37 18.10
CA PRO A 14 -9.74 -3.12 17.93
C PRO A 14 -9.70 -2.53 16.52
N GLN A 15 -8.73 -2.93 15.70
CA GLN A 15 -8.52 -2.44 14.33
C GLN A 15 -8.70 -3.51 13.26
N ALA A 16 -8.99 -4.75 13.66
CA ALA A 16 -9.32 -5.86 12.78
C ALA A 16 -10.77 -5.70 12.30
N GLY A 17 -10.92 -5.20 11.06
CA GLY A 17 -12.21 -4.83 10.50
C GLY A 17 -12.54 -5.54 9.20
N THR A 18 -13.36 -4.88 8.37
CA THR A 18 -13.87 -5.44 7.10
C THR A 18 -13.57 -4.51 5.94
N SER A 19 -13.44 -5.07 4.73
CA SER A 19 -13.21 -4.27 3.51
C SER A 19 -14.33 -3.24 3.31
N GLN A 20 -15.59 -3.60 3.58
CA GLN A 20 -16.71 -2.65 3.52
C GLN A 20 -16.58 -1.54 4.56
N GLY A 21 -16.13 -1.87 5.78
CA GLY A 21 -15.88 -0.89 6.84
C GLY A 21 -14.78 0.10 6.45
N PHE A 22 -13.67 -0.39 5.87
CA PHE A 22 -12.60 0.48 5.39
C PHE A 22 -13.04 1.36 4.21
N VAL A 23 -13.79 0.82 3.26
CA VAL A 23 -14.36 1.60 2.14
C VAL A 23 -15.33 2.67 2.66
N ALA A 24 -16.16 2.34 3.65
CA ALA A 24 -17.02 3.32 4.31
C ALA A 24 -16.20 4.41 5.00
N PHE A 25 -15.09 4.06 5.66
CA PHE A 25 -14.15 5.04 6.20
C PHE A 25 -13.57 5.94 5.09
N LEU A 26 -13.11 5.37 3.97
CA LEU A 26 -12.57 6.13 2.83
C LEU A 26 -13.61 7.12 2.25
N ASN A 27 -14.86 6.69 2.14
CA ASN A 27 -15.98 7.51 1.66
C ASN A 27 -16.24 8.72 2.59
N ASN A 28 -15.91 8.60 3.87
CA ASN A 28 -16.13 9.62 4.90
C ASN A 28 -14.86 10.40 5.29
N THR A 29 -13.74 10.15 4.62
CA THR A 29 -12.55 11.02 4.76
C THR A 29 -12.89 12.47 4.38
N ARG A 30 -12.08 13.44 4.82
CA ARG A 30 -12.29 14.87 4.49
C ARG A 30 -12.40 15.13 2.98
N SER A 31 -11.67 14.39 2.16
CA SER A 31 -11.69 14.47 0.70
C SER A 31 -12.73 13.56 0.04
N LYS A 32 -13.47 12.77 0.83
CA LYS A 32 -14.38 11.72 0.36
C LYS A 32 -13.67 10.78 -0.64
N MET A 33 -12.43 10.41 -0.33
CA MET A 33 -11.52 9.73 -1.26
C MET A 33 -12.16 8.52 -1.94
N GLY A 34 -12.90 7.71 -1.19
CA GLY A 34 -13.54 6.51 -1.72
C GLY A 34 -14.64 6.80 -2.76
N THR A 35 -15.23 7.98 -2.78
CA THR A 35 -16.32 8.34 -3.71
C THR A 35 -15.82 8.99 -5.01
N LEU A 36 -14.50 9.14 -5.18
CA LEU A 36 -13.92 9.84 -6.32
C LEU A 36 -13.89 8.94 -7.56
N THR A 37 -14.12 9.54 -8.73
CA THR A 37 -14.00 8.93 -10.07
C THR A 37 -13.13 9.81 -10.99
N GLY A 38 -12.75 9.32 -12.17
CA GLY A 38 -12.10 10.13 -13.19
C GLY A 38 -10.78 10.76 -12.73
N ASN A 39 -10.54 11.99 -13.18
CA ASN A 39 -9.37 12.78 -12.80
C ASN A 39 -9.25 13.00 -11.29
N ASN A 40 -10.36 13.04 -10.55
CA ASN A 40 -10.31 13.20 -9.10
C ASN A 40 -9.76 11.94 -8.42
N ALA A 41 -10.16 10.75 -8.89
CA ALA A 41 -9.61 9.48 -8.43
C ALA A 41 -8.14 9.33 -8.81
N HIS A 42 -7.77 9.67 -10.05
CA HIS A 42 -6.37 9.72 -10.50
C HIS A 42 -5.51 10.57 -9.56
N ASN A 43 -5.93 11.81 -9.31
CA ASN A 43 -5.21 12.72 -8.42
C ASN A 43 -5.16 12.22 -6.97
N ALA A 44 -6.18 11.50 -6.51
CA ALA A 44 -6.15 10.86 -5.20
C ALA A 44 -5.13 9.73 -5.12
N MET A 45 -5.10 8.85 -6.12
CA MET A 45 -4.14 7.75 -6.19
C MET A 45 -2.69 8.27 -6.26
N MET A 46 -2.43 9.29 -7.08
CA MET A 46 -1.11 9.95 -7.14
C MET A 46 -0.70 10.57 -5.80
N ARG A 47 -1.65 11.09 -5.01
CA ARG A 47 -1.37 11.66 -3.68
C ARG A 47 -1.05 10.59 -2.64
N LEU A 48 -1.55 9.36 -2.79
CA LEU A 48 -1.31 8.27 -1.84
C LEU A 48 0.16 7.86 -1.78
N GLY A 49 0.87 7.87 -2.93
CA GLY A 49 2.28 7.47 -3.01
C GLY A 49 3.29 8.59 -2.69
N LYS A 50 2.81 9.78 -2.27
CA LYS A 50 3.70 10.92 -1.98
C LYS A 50 4.36 10.76 -0.62
N THR A 51 5.65 11.04 -0.60
CA THR A 51 6.46 11.09 0.62
C THR A 51 6.99 12.49 0.86
N GLU A 52 7.23 12.82 2.13
CA GLU A 52 7.93 14.03 2.56
C GLU A 52 9.13 13.66 3.43
N MET A 53 10.24 14.40 3.29
CA MET A 53 11.43 14.15 4.08
C MET A 53 11.18 14.51 5.54
N ASN A 54 11.19 13.51 6.42
CA ASN A 54 11.18 13.72 7.86
C ASN A 54 12.62 13.85 8.38
N TRP A 55 13.00 15.07 8.74
CA TRP A 55 14.35 15.38 9.27
C TRP A 55 14.61 14.78 10.67
N SER A 56 13.57 14.45 11.44
CA SER A 56 13.74 13.83 12.76
C SER A 56 14.10 12.35 12.64
N HIS A 57 13.64 11.67 11.60
CA HIS A 57 13.93 10.26 11.33
C HIS A 57 14.91 10.06 10.16
N MET A 58 15.36 11.16 9.55
CA MET A 58 16.25 11.20 8.39
C MET A 58 15.77 10.31 7.22
N ARG A 59 14.44 10.21 7.02
CA ARG A 59 13.84 9.39 5.98
C ARG A 59 12.59 10.01 5.36
N PRO A 60 12.23 9.64 4.11
CA PRO A 60 10.92 9.99 3.55
C PRO A 60 9.80 9.24 4.28
N GLU A 61 8.70 9.92 4.59
CA GLU A 61 7.50 9.34 5.21
C GLU A 61 6.24 9.61 4.38
N PRO A 62 5.24 8.71 4.41
CA PRO A 62 3.97 8.91 3.71
C PRO A 62 3.24 10.19 4.14
N MET A 63 2.79 11.00 3.17
CA MET A 63 2.12 12.28 3.46
C MET A 63 0.61 12.15 3.73
N THR A 64 -0.03 11.10 3.21
CA THR A 64 -1.49 11.08 3.02
C THR A 64 -2.19 9.90 3.66
N THR A 65 -1.47 8.85 4.03
CA THR A 65 -2.03 7.64 4.62
C THR A 65 -2.12 7.69 6.15
N ASN A 66 -1.49 8.67 6.81
CA ASN A 66 -1.57 8.84 8.27
C ASN A 66 -2.99 8.76 8.87
N PRO A 67 -4.06 9.32 8.24
CA PRO A 67 -5.41 9.18 8.78
C PRO A 67 -5.89 7.72 8.87
N PHE A 68 -5.36 6.82 8.03
CA PHE A 68 -5.80 5.42 7.95
C PHE A 68 -5.42 4.63 9.19
N ASN A 69 -4.35 5.04 9.87
CA ASN A 69 -3.91 4.46 11.15
C ASN A 69 -4.93 4.63 12.28
N THR A 70 -5.89 5.56 12.14
CA THR A 70 -6.96 5.75 13.13
C THR A 70 -8.22 4.93 12.82
N SER A 71 -8.24 4.21 11.70
CA SER A 71 -9.39 3.40 11.31
C SER A 71 -9.50 2.17 12.23
N LYS A 72 -10.73 1.87 12.67
CA LYS A 72 -11.06 0.57 13.28
C LYS A 72 -11.07 -0.58 12.27
N ASP A 73 -11.04 -0.24 10.98
CA ASP A 73 -10.98 -1.16 9.86
C ASP A 73 -9.62 -1.06 9.16
N LYS A 74 -8.55 -0.76 9.91
CA LYS A 74 -7.18 -0.65 9.40
C LYS A 74 -6.67 -2.00 8.88
N TYR A 75 -6.95 -3.09 9.58
CA TYR A 75 -6.49 -4.43 9.20
C TYR A 75 -7.62 -5.24 8.59
N ILE A 76 -7.42 -5.71 7.36
CA ILE A 76 -8.43 -6.48 6.61
C ILE A 76 -7.92 -7.90 6.38
N TYR A 77 -8.69 -8.90 6.80
CA TYR A 77 -8.37 -10.30 6.53
C TYR A 77 -8.93 -10.77 5.19
N THR A 78 -8.11 -11.48 4.43
CA THR A 78 -8.48 -12.16 3.18
C THR A 78 -8.06 -13.62 3.24
N GLU A 79 -8.89 -14.53 2.72
CA GLU A 79 -8.57 -15.96 2.80
C GLU A 79 -7.36 -16.38 1.95
N ARG A 80 -7.04 -15.62 0.88
CA ARG A 80 -5.97 -15.96 -0.06
C ARG A 80 -4.61 -15.37 0.32
N VAL A 81 -4.59 -14.21 0.97
CA VAL A 81 -3.34 -13.47 1.25
C VAL A 81 -3.13 -13.23 2.75
N GLY A 82 -4.14 -13.44 3.58
CA GLY A 82 -4.05 -13.17 5.01
C GLY A 82 -4.41 -11.73 5.31
N TRP A 83 -3.70 -11.14 6.27
CA TRP A 83 -3.96 -9.78 6.73
C TRP A 83 -3.32 -8.74 5.82
N PHE A 84 -4.06 -7.65 5.62
CA PHE A 84 -3.56 -6.41 5.02
C PHE A 84 -3.59 -5.29 6.04
N ASP A 85 -2.49 -4.55 6.17
CA ASP A 85 -2.47 -3.20 6.71
C ASP A 85 -2.89 -2.22 5.59
N MET A 86 -4.04 -1.58 5.75
CA MET A 86 -4.58 -0.69 4.72
C MET A 86 -3.81 0.63 4.57
N SER A 87 -2.99 1.03 5.54
CA SER A 87 -2.06 2.17 5.41
C SER A 87 -0.95 1.82 4.42
N HIS A 88 -0.29 0.68 4.62
CA HIS A 88 0.73 0.15 3.70
C HIS A 88 0.14 -0.12 2.32
N PHE A 89 -0.97 -0.85 2.26
CA PHE A 89 -1.64 -1.21 1.02
C PHE A 89 -1.94 0.03 0.17
N MET A 90 -2.56 1.05 0.75
CA MET A 90 -2.95 2.25 0.00
C MET A 90 -1.75 3.14 -0.36
N PHE A 91 -0.72 3.18 0.48
CA PHE A 91 0.53 3.89 0.17
C PHE A 91 1.21 3.27 -1.06
N TYR A 92 1.42 1.95 -1.06
CA TYR A 92 2.08 1.24 -2.15
C TYR A 92 1.22 1.16 -3.42
N ALA A 93 -0.12 1.20 -3.30
CA ALA A 93 -0.99 1.44 -4.44
C ALA A 93 -0.67 2.77 -5.13
N GLY A 94 -0.51 3.84 -4.35
CA GLY A 94 -0.11 5.14 -4.89
C GLY A 94 1.30 5.12 -5.50
N ARG A 95 2.27 4.46 -4.86
CA ARG A 95 3.65 4.32 -5.37
C ARG A 95 3.70 3.61 -6.71
N ALA A 96 3.05 2.46 -6.81
CA ALA A 96 3.02 1.67 -8.03
C ALA A 96 2.23 2.37 -9.14
N TYR A 97 1.17 3.10 -8.80
CA TYR A 97 0.43 3.91 -9.76
C TYR A 97 1.27 5.08 -10.31
N ASP A 98 2.03 5.80 -9.46
CA ASP A 98 2.98 6.83 -9.91
C ASP A 98 4.05 6.24 -10.84
N ASN A 99 4.58 5.05 -10.50
CA ASN A 99 5.48 4.32 -11.38
C ASN A 99 4.81 3.97 -12.72
N LYS A 100 3.57 3.45 -12.72
CA LYS A 100 2.83 3.20 -13.95
C LYS A 100 2.72 4.46 -14.82
N MET A 101 2.38 5.61 -14.22
CA MET A 101 2.25 6.85 -14.98
C MET A 101 3.59 7.32 -15.58
N LYS A 102 4.69 7.19 -14.84
CA LYS A 102 6.04 7.48 -15.35
C LYS A 102 6.42 6.55 -16.50
N LYS A 103 6.10 5.26 -16.39
CA LYS A 103 6.34 4.26 -17.42
C LYS A 103 5.58 4.61 -18.70
N GLU A 104 4.28 4.85 -18.62
CA GLU A 104 3.44 5.20 -19.76
C GLU A 104 3.91 6.51 -20.42
N GLY A 105 4.27 7.52 -19.61
CA GLY A 105 4.86 8.76 -20.10
C GLY A 105 6.20 8.55 -20.84
N ALA A 106 7.07 7.70 -20.30
CA ALA A 106 8.35 7.37 -20.94
C ALA A 106 8.15 6.59 -22.25
N GLN A 107 7.18 5.67 -22.30
CA GLN A 107 6.81 4.96 -23.53
C GLN A 107 6.32 5.92 -24.61
N ALA A 108 5.43 6.85 -24.26
CA ALA A 108 4.97 7.88 -25.19
C ALA A 108 6.11 8.77 -25.72
N VAL A 109 7.12 9.08 -24.88
CA VAL A 109 8.32 9.79 -25.33
C VAL A 109 9.14 8.92 -26.30
N MET A 110 9.35 7.63 -26.00
CA MET A 110 10.09 6.71 -26.88
C MET A 110 9.46 6.56 -28.27
N GLU A 111 8.13 6.65 -28.35
CA GLU A 111 7.37 6.60 -29.59
C GLU A 111 7.42 7.92 -30.40
N SER A 112 7.91 9.00 -29.79
CA SER A 112 8.00 10.31 -30.44
C SER A 112 9.20 10.43 -31.38
N GLU A 113 9.06 11.21 -32.45
CA GLU A 113 10.19 11.52 -33.35
C GLU A 113 11.35 12.23 -32.64
N GLY A 114 11.06 13.02 -31.62
CA GLY A 114 12.07 13.72 -30.83
C GLY A 114 13.05 12.78 -30.12
N TYR A 115 12.60 11.58 -29.73
CA TYR A 115 13.43 10.61 -29.01
C TYR A 115 14.67 10.19 -29.81
N LYS A 116 14.54 9.97 -31.12
CA LYS A 116 15.63 9.55 -32.02
C LYS A 116 16.78 10.56 -32.07
N HIS A 117 16.50 11.82 -31.75
CA HIS A 117 17.46 12.92 -31.80
C HIS A 117 18.00 13.32 -30.42
N MET A 118 17.57 12.65 -29.34
CA MET A 118 18.08 12.90 -27.99
C MET A 118 19.49 12.33 -27.81
N GLU A 119 20.23 12.91 -26.87
CA GLU A 119 21.52 12.35 -26.45
C GLU A 119 21.36 10.93 -25.89
N SER A 120 22.35 10.07 -26.14
CA SER A 120 22.32 8.64 -25.77
C SER A 120 22.05 8.41 -24.27
N GLY A 121 22.62 9.23 -23.39
CA GLY A 121 22.36 9.15 -21.95
C GLY A 121 20.89 9.40 -21.59
N THR A 122 20.28 10.41 -22.22
CA THR A 122 18.85 10.71 -22.04
C THR A 122 17.97 9.60 -22.61
N GLN A 123 18.31 9.07 -23.79
CA GLN A 123 17.60 7.94 -24.40
C GLN A 123 17.61 6.71 -23.47
N MET A 124 18.76 6.40 -22.87
CA MET A 124 18.91 5.27 -21.95
C MET A 124 18.14 5.48 -20.65
N GLY A 125 18.12 6.71 -20.12
CA GLY A 125 17.32 7.07 -18.95
C GLY A 125 15.81 6.86 -19.20
N ILE A 126 15.30 7.35 -20.33
CA ILE A 126 13.91 7.14 -20.74
C ILE A 126 13.61 5.65 -20.93
N MET A 127 14.50 4.93 -21.62
CA MET A 127 14.36 3.49 -21.86
C MET A 127 14.25 2.71 -20.54
N LYS A 128 15.06 3.05 -19.54
CA LYS A 128 14.99 2.42 -18.22
C LYS A 128 13.62 2.59 -17.57
N VAL A 129 13.03 3.79 -17.65
CA VAL A 129 11.71 4.08 -17.08
C VAL A 129 10.59 3.40 -17.89
N ALA A 130 10.70 3.39 -19.21
CA ALA A 130 9.69 2.79 -20.10
C ALA A 130 9.56 1.26 -19.94
N TYR A 131 10.65 0.59 -19.55
CA TYR A 131 10.69 -0.85 -19.33
C TYR A 131 10.62 -1.27 -17.86
N MET A 132 10.48 -0.34 -16.92
CA MET A 132 10.38 -0.71 -15.51
C MET A 132 9.10 -1.52 -15.21
N ASP A 133 9.14 -2.31 -14.14
CA ASP A 133 7.98 -3.00 -13.57
C ASP A 133 7.43 -2.14 -12.42
N PRO A 134 6.27 -1.46 -12.57
CA PRO A 134 5.74 -0.59 -11.53
C PRO A 134 5.50 -1.28 -10.19
N VAL A 135 5.06 -2.55 -10.22
CA VAL A 135 4.83 -3.34 -9.01
C VAL A 135 6.17 -3.76 -8.40
N GLY A 136 7.10 -4.25 -9.23
CA GLY A 136 8.44 -4.63 -8.79
C GLY A 136 9.21 -3.49 -8.12
N GLU A 137 9.15 -2.28 -8.69
CA GLU A 137 9.78 -1.08 -8.10
C GLU A 137 9.14 -0.70 -6.75
N ALA A 138 7.81 -0.77 -6.64
CA ALA A 138 7.09 -0.50 -5.40
C ALA A 138 7.42 -1.54 -4.32
N VAL A 139 7.53 -2.83 -4.66
CA VAL A 139 7.95 -3.88 -3.71
C VAL A 139 9.40 -3.66 -3.24
N GLN A 140 10.31 -3.25 -4.13
CA GLN A 140 11.68 -2.89 -3.72
C GLN A 140 11.71 -1.70 -2.76
N ASP A 141 10.84 -0.71 -2.97
CA ASP A 141 10.63 0.38 -2.00
C ASP A 141 10.14 -0.15 -0.64
N GLY A 142 9.22 -1.13 -0.62
CA GLY A 142 8.78 -1.89 0.57
C GLY A 142 9.94 -2.44 1.38
N TYR A 143 10.76 -3.29 0.75
CA TYR A 143 11.94 -3.87 1.38
C TYR A 143 12.92 -2.81 1.94
N ARG A 144 13.11 -1.69 1.22
CA ARG A 144 13.97 -0.59 1.68
C ARG A 144 13.40 0.12 2.90
N GLN A 145 12.09 0.34 2.93
CA GLN A 145 11.39 0.91 4.06
C GLN A 145 11.55 0.00 5.28
N GLU A 146 11.19 -1.28 5.16
CA GLU A 146 11.32 -2.26 6.24
C GLU A 146 12.76 -2.39 6.77
N MET A 147 13.76 -2.36 5.88
CA MET A 147 15.17 -2.37 6.29
C MET A 147 15.55 -1.12 7.09
N THR A 148 14.98 0.03 6.76
CA THR A 148 15.19 1.28 7.51
C THR A 148 14.48 1.21 8.86
N ASP A 149 13.25 0.70 8.89
CA ASP A 149 12.47 0.52 10.13
C ASP A 149 13.19 -0.38 11.14
N ARG A 150 13.94 -1.40 10.72
CA ARG A 150 14.76 -2.20 11.66
C ARG A 150 15.70 -1.35 12.51
N VAL A 151 16.16 -0.21 11.99
CA VAL A 151 17.11 0.68 12.67
C VAL A 151 16.39 1.76 13.47
N VAL A 152 15.28 2.29 12.96
CA VAL A 152 14.61 3.48 13.54
C VAL A 152 13.34 3.16 14.35
N ALA A 153 12.70 2.02 14.08
CA ALA A 153 11.43 1.56 14.64
C ALA A 153 11.37 0.02 14.68
N GLY A 154 12.36 -0.60 15.35
CA GLY A 154 12.58 -2.06 15.29
C GLY A 154 11.39 -2.93 15.74
N HIS A 155 10.46 -2.38 16.54
CA HIS A 155 9.24 -3.05 16.99
C HIS A 155 8.18 -3.24 15.89
N SER A 156 8.37 -2.59 14.74
CA SER A 156 7.45 -2.56 13.60
C SER A 156 7.97 -3.32 12.39
N ALA A 157 9.29 -3.51 12.29
CA ALA A 157 9.90 -3.96 11.05
C ALA A 157 9.54 -5.41 10.71
N TYR A 158 9.08 -5.62 9.48
CA TYR A 158 8.68 -6.90 8.92
C TYR A 158 7.55 -7.56 9.70
N SER A 159 6.58 -6.79 10.21
CA SER A 159 5.32 -7.36 10.67
C SER A 159 4.70 -8.19 9.54
N TYR A 160 3.98 -9.23 9.91
CA TYR A 160 3.72 -10.34 8.99
C TYR A 160 2.85 -9.96 7.78
N GLU A 161 2.09 -8.87 7.89
CA GLU A 161 1.23 -8.26 6.89
C GLU A 161 1.93 -7.22 6.01
N ASP A 162 3.09 -6.67 6.39
CA ASP A 162 3.65 -5.47 5.73
C ASP A 162 3.98 -5.72 4.26
N LEU A 163 4.94 -6.61 3.98
CA LEU A 163 5.36 -6.90 2.60
C LEU A 163 4.25 -7.49 1.71
N PRO A 164 3.34 -8.36 2.21
CA PRO A 164 2.13 -8.71 1.48
C PRO A 164 1.25 -7.48 1.17
N SER A 165 1.04 -6.58 2.13
CA SER A 165 0.27 -5.33 1.92
C SER A 165 0.89 -4.46 0.85
N ASP A 166 2.22 -4.29 0.89
CA ASP A 166 2.97 -3.52 -0.08
C ASP A 166 2.78 -4.09 -1.49
N LYS A 167 2.96 -5.42 -1.66
CA LYS A 167 2.84 -6.06 -2.97
C LYS A 167 1.43 -6.00 -3.54
N TRP A 168 0.43 -6.35 -2.76
CA TRP A 168 -0.95 -6.41 -3.26
C TRP A 168 -1.58 -5.03 -3.37
N GLY A 169 -1.12 -4.06 -2.56
CA GLY A 169 -1.39 -2.64 -2.76
C GLY A 169 -0.78 -2.14 -4.08
N ALA A 170 0.49 -2.46 -4.33
CA ALA A 170 1.16 -2.12 -5.58
C ALA A 170 0.45 -2.72 -6.82
N ASP A 171 0.05 -3.99 -6.75
CA ASP A 171 -0.73 -4.63 -7.81
C ASP A 171 -2.10 -3.95 -8.03
N PHE A 172 -2.80 -3.59 -6.94
CA PHE A 172 -4.03 -2.81 -7.04
C PHE A 172 -3.80 -1.49 -7.78
N GLY A 173 -2.80 -0.71 -7.36
CA GLY A 173 -2.51 0.60 -7.93
C GLY A 173 -2.10 0.54 -9.40
N ALA A 174 -1.18 -0.36 -9.76
CA ALA A 174 -0.66 -0.44 -11.12
C ALA A 174 -1.59 -1.19 -12.09
N ASN A 175 -2.16 -2.32 -11.65
CA ASN A 175 -2.79 -3.28 -12.56
C ASN A 175 -4.32 -3.29 -12.49
N TYR A 176 -4.93 -2.94 -11.35
CA TYR A 176 -6.38 -2.99 -11.18
C TYR A 176 -7.05 -1.61 -11.25
N PHE A 177 -6.49 -0.61 -10.58
CA PHE A 177 -7.05 0.73 -10.52
C PHE A 177 -7.06 1.39 -11.89
N ASN A 178 -8.24 1.87 -12.27
CA ASN A 178 -8.48 2.54 -13.54
C ASN A 178 -9.29 3.82 -13.30
N PRO A 179 -8.70 5.02 -13.48
CA PRO A 179 -9.43 6.28 -13.31
C PRO A 179 -10.50 6.49 -14.38
N ASN A 180 -10.42 5.80 -15.53
CA ASN A 180 -11.42 5.89 -16.60
C ASN A 180 -12.63 4.96 -16.38
N SER A 181 -12.61 4.15 -15.31
CA SER A 181 -13.78 3.36 -14.92
C SER A 181 -14.90 4.25 -14.39
N GLU A 182 -16.15 3.85 -14.60
CA GLU A 182 -17.32 4.48 -13.97
C GLU A 182 -17.38 4.21 -12.46
N MET A 183 -16.67 3.18 -11.99
CA MET A 183 -16.58 2.84 -10.57
C MET A 183 -15.73 3.85 -9.81
N THR A 184 -16.21 4.23 -8.63
CA THR A 184 -15.46 5.01 -7.64
C THR A 184 -14.22 4.26 -7.16
N LEU A 185 -13.23 5.01 -6.62
CA LEU A 185 -12.02 4.42 -6.03
C LEU A 185 -12.37 3.36 -4.96
N GLY A 186 -13.35 3.64 -4.12
CA GLY A 186 -13.82 2.73 -3.06
C GLY A 186 -14.46 1.46 -3.62
N GLU A 187 -15.24 1.55 -4.69
CA GLU A 187 -15.82 0.37 -5.36
C GLU A 187 -14.73 -0.49 -6.02
N GLN A 188 -13.74 0.14 -6.66
CA GLN A 188 -12.61 -0.59 -7.25
C GLN A 188 -11.80 -1.32 -6.16
N LEU A 189 -11.53 -0.65 -5.04
CA LEU A 189 -10.86 -1.26 -3.89
C LEU A 189 -11.67 -2.42 -3.30
N GLN A 190 -12.98 -2.22 -3.10
CA GLN A 190 -13.86 -3.27 -2.60
C GLN A 190 -13.85 -4.50 -3.49
N ASN A 191 -13.97 -4.31 -4.81
CA ASN A 191 -13.99 -5.41 -5.76
C ASN A 191 -12.65 -6.15 -5.78
N TYR A 192 -11.53 -5.42 -5.76
CA TYR A 192 -10.21 -6.01 -5.71
C TYR A 192 -10.00 -6.85 -4.43
N LEU A 193 -10.32 -6.31 -3.25
CA LEU A 193 -10.24 -7.05 -1.98
C LEU A 193 -11.15 -8.29 -1.98
N ASN A 194 -12.33 -8.20 -2.60
CA ASN A 194 -13.23 -9.36 -2.74
C ASN A 194 -12.62 -10.47 -3.60
N THR A 195 -11.84 -10.15 -4.65
CA THR A 195 -11.15 -11.18 -5.46
C THR A 195 -10.13 -11.99 -4.64
N MET A 196 -9.61 -11.40 -3.55
CA MET A 196 -8.69 -12.05 -2.61
C MET A 196 -9.41 -12.81 -1.50
N GLY A 197 -10.75 -12.78 -1.48
CA GLY A 197 -11.55 -13.43 -0.44
C GLY A 197 -11.59 -12.63 0.86
N ALA A 198 -11.67 -11.29 0.78
CA ALA A 198 -11.92 -10.46 1.94
C ALA A 198 -13.16 -10.92 2.70
N THR A 199 -13.01 -11.11 4.01
CA THR A 199 -14.03 -11.73 4.84
C THR A 199 -14.02 -11.14 6.25
N LYS A 200 -14.86 -11.67 7.14
CA LYS A 200 -14.88 -11.26 8.54
C LYS A 200 -13.53 -11.57 9.20
N PRO A 201 -12.98 -10.66 10.02
CA PRO A 201 -11.68 -10.86 10.66
C PRO A 201 -11.66 -12.10 11.57
N GLN A 202 -12.81 -12.50 12.13
CA GLN A 202 -12.96 -13.71 12.94
C GLN A 202 -12.63 -15.01 12.20
N ASN A 203 -12.60 -14.99 10.86
CA ASN A 203 -12.25 -16.14 10.05
C ASN A 203 -10.73 -16.34 9.92
N ALA A 204 -9.92 -15.38 10.38
CA ALA A 204 -8.47 -15.53 10.37
C ALA A 204 -8.02 -16.61 11.38
N PRO A 205 -7.09 -17.51 11.01
CA PRO A 205 -6.56 -18.55 11.90
C PRO A 205 -6.03 -18.02 13.24
N ASN A 206 -5.44 -16.83 13.24
CA ASN A 206 -4.88 -16.17 14.43
C ASN A 206 -5.80 -15.14 15.08
N TYR A 207 -7.07 -15.01 14.67
CA TYR A 207 -7.94 -13.96 15.22
C TYR A 207 -8.06 -14.01 16.75
N SER A 208 -8.16 -15.22 17.32
CA SER A 208 -8.30 -15.43 18.75
C SER A 208 -7.06 -14.98 19.54
N THR A 209 -5.88 -15.06 18.92
CA THR A 209 -4.59 -14.71 19.52
C THR A 209 -4.16 -13.27 19.22
N LEU A 210 -4.90 -12.53 18.39
CA LEU A 210 -4.59 -11.12 18.13
C LEU A 210 -4.56 -10.31 19.44
N PRO A 211 -3.58 -9.40 19.60
CA PRO A 211 -3.52 -8.48 20.73
C PRO A 211 -4.79 -7.62 20.83
N THR A 212 -5.13 -7.22 22.05
CA THR A 212 -6.23 -6.27 22.31
C THR A 212 -5.75 -4.84 22.47
N THR A 213 -4.44 -4.63 22.60
CA THR A 213 -3.78 -3.34 22.79
C THR A 213 -2.32 -3.48 22.39
N ASP A 214 -1.72 -2.36 22.03
CA ASP A 214 -0.33 -2.26 21.61
C ASP A 214 0.65 -2.08 22.78
N ALA A 215 0.13 -1.86 23.99
CA ALA A 215 0.92 -1.41 25.13
C ALA A 215 2.05 -2.36 25.57
N ASN A 216 2.12 -3.59 25.03
CA ASN A 216 3.05 -4.64 25.46
C ASN A 216 3.83 -5.31 24.31
N LEU A 217 3.79 -4.80 23.07
CA LEU A 217 4.51 -5.40 21.93
C LEU A 217 5.84 -4.68 21.73
N SER A 218 6.93 -5.26 22.25
CA SER A 218 8.29 -4.80 21.92
C SER A 218 8.76 -5.28 20.55
N GLU A 219 8.15 -6.35 20.04
CA GLU A 219 8.42 -6.99 18.74
C GLU A 219 7.10 -7.60 18.20
N PRO A 220 6.94 -7.76 16.88
CA PRO A 220 5.79 -8.43 16.29
C PRO A 220 5.76 -9.92 16.69
N THR A 221 4.57 -10.52 16.85
CA THR A 221 4.48 -11.95 17.25
C THR A 221 4.96 -12.90 16.17
N ARG A 222 5.01 -12.44 14.91
CA ARG A 222 5.56 -13.14 13.75
C ARG A 222 6.14 -12.11 12.80
N THR A 223 7.34 -12.38 12.28
CA THR A 223 7.89 -11.61 11.16
C THR A 223 7.70 -12.32 9.83
N ASN A 224 7.61 -11.55 8.75
CA ASN A 224 7.56 -12.07 7.38
C ASN A 224 8.48 -11.27 6.46
N HIS A 225 9.52 -11.91 5.93
CA HIS A 225 10.46 -11.30 5.00
C HIS A 225 10.09 -11.55 3.52
N THR A 226 8.89 -12.04 3.27
CA THR A 226 8.40 -12.39 1.93
C THR A 226 7.13 -11.61 1.61
N THR A 227 6.80 -11.55 0.32
CA THR A 227 5.52 -10.99 -0.14
C THR A 227 4.39 -12.03 -0.14
N GLU A 228 4.66 -13.23 0.38
CA GLU A 228 3.67 -14.30 0.52
C GLU A 228 2.90 -14.15 1.83
N GLY A 229 1.58 -14.27 1.73
CA GLY A 229 0.69 -14.17 2.87
C GLY A 229 0.90 -15.25 3.92
N VAL A 230 0.72 -14.87 5.19
CA VAL A 230 0.65 -15.80 6.33
C VAL A 230 -0.76 -15.80 6.94
N PHE A 231 -1.02 -16.72 7.86
CA PHE A 231 -2.37 -16.94 8.41
C PHE A 231 -3.41 -17.22 7.32
N THR A 232 -3.00 -17.96 6.28
CA THR A 232 -3.86 -18.46 5.19
C THR A 232 -4.07 -19.97 5.33
N LYS A 233 -5.01 -20.55 4.58
CA LYS A 233 -5.20 -22.02 4.59
C LYS A 233 -3.93 -22.80 4.22
N SER A 234 -3.09 -22.24 3.35
CA SER A 234 -1.82 -22.85 2.91
C SER A 234 -0.63 -22.52 3.80
N ASN A 235 -0.73 -21.48 4.64
CA ASN A 235 0.34 -21.00 5.52
C ASN A 235 -0.29 -20.43 6.80
N PRO A 236 -0.77 -21.31 7.72
CA PRO A 236 -1.56 -20.90 8.88
C PRO A 236 -0.75 -20.13 9.94
#